data_AF-A0A1Q4AF05-F1
#
_entry.id   AF-A0A1Q4AF05-F1
#
_cell.length_a   1.000
_cell.length_b   1.000
_cell.length_c   1.000
_cell.angle_alpha   90.00
_cell.angle_beta   90.00
_cell.angle_gamma   90.00
#
_symmetry.space_group_name_H-M   'P 1'
#
loop_
_entity.id
_entity.type
_entity.pdbx_description
1 polymer ?
#
loop_
_entity_poly.entity_id
_entity_poly.type
_entity_poly.pdbx_seq_one_letter_code
_entity_poly.pdbx_strand_id
1 'polypeptide(L)'
;MKFPAATVTRHGLAVMLLSIILAACTVVVDDGPGPRPPRPRPPHPGPQVCTMEYRPVCARRGGDRQTFSNACMADRAGYRIIDNGPCRGGGGGGGNEQAFCTREYRPVCARRDGRLRTFPNACEARAADFRVIDDGPC
;
A
#
# COMPACT_ATOMS: atom_id res chain seq x y z
N MET A 1 61.04 -7.39 -43.19
CA MET A 1 60.59 -6.30 -42.31
C MET A 1 60.68 -6.79 -40.87
N LYS A 2 61.56 -6.20 -40.05
CA LYS A 2 61.82 -6.61 -38.66
C LYS A 2 60.93 -5.78 -37.74
N PHE A 3 59.95 -6.39 -37.08
CA PHE A 3 59.21 -5.77 -35.98
C PHE A 3 59.87 -6.20 -34.66
N PRO A 4 60.36 -5.26 -33.83
CA PRO A 4 61.01 -5.63 -32.58
C PRO A 4 59.95 -6.15 -31.61
N ALA A 5 60.21 -7.32 -31.03
CA ALA A 5 59.41 -7.92 -29.98
C ALA A 5 59.37 -6.97 -28.77
N ALA A 6 58.20 -6.39 -28.51
CA ALA A 6 57.98 -5.59 -27.30
C ALA A 6 58.04 -6.52 -26.08
N THR A 7 59.04 -6.29 -25.24
CA THR A 7 59.22 -6.95 -23.94
C THR A 7 58.07 -6.54 -23.02
N VAL A 8 57.05 -7.40 -22.93
CA VAL A 8 55.95 -7.24 -21.97
C VAL A 8 56.52 -7.41 -20.56
N THR A 9 56.73 -6.29 -19.86
CA THR A 9 57.16 -6.28 -18.47
C THR A 9 56.07 -6.91 -17.60
N ARG A 10 56.47 -7.67 -16.56
CA ARG A 10 55.55 -8.34 -15.60
C ARG A 10 54.47 -7.40 -15.03
N HIS A 11 54.80 -6.12 -14.89
CA HIS A 11 53.87 -5.09 -14.44
C HIS A 11 52.80 -4.75 -15.49
N GLY A 12 53.12 -4.77 -16.79
CA GLY A 12 52.14 -4.55 -17.85
C GLY A 12 51.08 -5.65 -17.90
N LEU A 13 51.48 -6.90 -17.65
CA LEU A 13 50.57 -8.04 -17.58
C LEU A 13 49.67 -7.98 -16.33
N ALA A 14 50.23 -7.54 -15.20
CA ALA A 14 49.47 -7.30 -13.97
C ALA A 14 48.45 -6.17 -14.12
N VAL A 15 48.80 -5.06 -14.79
CA VAL A 15 47.88 -3.95 -15.07
C VAL A 15 46.77 -4.37 -16.02
N MET A 16 47.08 -5.14 -17.07
CA MET A 16 46.05 -5.66 -17.99
C MET A 16 45.08 -6.60 -17.29
N LEU A 17 45.57 -7.49 -16.43
CA LEU A 17 44.71 -8.37 -15.62
C LEU A 17 43.84 -7.58 -14.64
N LEU A 18 44.39 -6.57 -13.96
CA LEU A 18 43.64 -5.74 -13.02
C LEU A 18 42.53 -4.94 -13.74
N SER A 19 42.80 -4.40 -14.93
CA SER A 19 41.80 -3.71 -15.75
C SER A 19 40.64 -4.62 -16.15
N ILE A 20 40.91 -5.89 -16.45
CA ILE A 20 39.88 -6.89 -16.78
C ILE A 20 39.03 -7.21 -15.53
N ILE A 21 39.65 -7.31 -14.35
CA ILE A 21 38.94 -7.56 -13.08
C ILE A 21 38.05 -6.36 -12.71
N LEU A 22 38.52 -5.12 -12.85
CA LEU A 22 37.70 -3.94 -12.58
C LEU A 22 36.54 -3.77 -13.59
N ALA A 23 36.70 -4.26 -14.82
CA ALA A 23 35.63 -4.24 -15.83
C ALA A 23 34.55 -5.32 -15.64
N ALA A 24 34.78 -6.32 -14.78
CA ALA A 24 33.88 -7.46 -14.59
C ALA A 24 32.70 -7.19 -13.63
N CYS A 25 32.58 -5.99 -13.08
CA CYS A 25 31.43 -5.60 -12.25
C CYS A 25 30.21 -5.20 -13.11
N THR A 26 29.64 -6.12 -13.88
CA THR A 26 28.34 -5.89 -14.51
C THR A 26 27.25 -6.15 -13.48
N VAL A 27 26.53 -5.11 -13.09
CA VAL A 27 25.33 -5.24 -12.24
C VAL A 27 24.32 -6.12 -12.97
N VAL A 28 23.98 -7.26 -12.37
CA VAL A 28 22.85 -8.08 -12.83
C VAL A 28 21.59 -7.33 -12.40
N VAL A 29 20.92 -6.68 -13.33
CA VAL A 29 19.55 -6.19 -13.11
C VAL A 29 18.67 -7.43 -13.16
N ASP A 30 18.32 -7.95 -11.98
CA ASP A 30 17.35 -9.03 -11.85
C ASP A 30 15.97 -8.43 -12.11
N ASP A 31 15.57 -8.38 -13.38
CA ASP A 31 14.22 -8.03 -13.80
C ASP A 31 13.27 -9.16 -13.38
N GLY A 32 12.97 -9.21 -12.08
CA GLY A 32 11.95 -10.10 -11.54
C GLY A 32 10.62 -9.95 -12.29
N PRO A 33 9.74 -10.96 -12.27
CA PRO A 33 8.49 -10.91 -13.01
C PRO A 33 7.71 -9.66 -12.61
N GLY A 34 7.57 -8.74 -13.56
CA GLY A 34 6.93 -7.45 -13.33
C GLY A 34 5.50 -7.59 -12.77
N PRO A 35 4.95 -6.50 -12.20
CA PRO A 35 3.60 -6.51 -11.64
C PRO A 35 2.59 -7.07 -12.65
N ARG A 36 1.84 -8.10 -12.24
CA ARG A 36 0.78 -8.66 -13.08
C ARG A 36 -0.20 -7.55 -13.46
N PRO A 37 -0.55 -7.39 -14.75
CA PRO A 37 -1.52 -6.39 -15.15
C PRO A 37 -2.85 -6.64 -14.44
N PRO A 38 -3.56 -5.59 -14.01
CA PRO A 38 -4.88 -5.75 -13.42
C PRO A 38 -5.78 -6.46 -14.43
N ARG A 39 -6.48 -7.50 -13.97
CA ARG A 39 -7.45 -8.20 -14.81
C ARG A 39 -8.43 -7.19 -15.40
N PRO A 40 -8.65 -7.17 -16.73
CA PRO A 40 -9.66 -6.33 -17.35
C PRO A 40 -10.98 -6.57 -16.64
N ARG A 41 -11.62 -5.49 -16.15
CA ARG A 41 -13.00 -5.62 -15.68
C ARG A 41 -13.86 -5.92 -16.90
N PRO A 42 -14.77 -6.90 -16.83
CA PRO A 42 -15.82 -7.01 -17.83
C PRO A 42 -16.47 -5.64 -18.01
N PRO A 43 -16.77 -5.22 -19.24
CA PRO A 43 -17.58 -4.03 -19.46
C PRO A 43 -18.84 -4.21 -18.63
N HIS A 44 -19.05 -3.34 -17.63
CA HIS A 44 -20.27 -3.38 -16.84
C HIS A 44 -21.33 -2.62 -17.63
N PRO A 45 -22.39 -3.27 -18.13
CA PRO A 45 -23.61 -2.59 -18.53
C PRO A 45 -24.36 -2.11 -17.29
N GLY A 46 -23.67 -1.40 -16.39
CA GLY A 46 -24.27 -0.78 -15.24
C GLY A 46 -25.20 0.35 -15.71
N PRO A 47 -26.35 0.56 -15.08
CA PRO A 47 -27.24 1.65 -15.44
C PRO A 47 -26.48 2.98 -15.30
N GLN A 48 -26.53 3.81 -16.35
CA GLN A 48 -25.93 5.16 -16.36
C GLN A 48 -26.51 6.07 -15.28
N VAL A 49 -27.63 5.66 -14.65
CA VAL A 49 -28.33 6.33 -13.57
C VAL A 49 -28.53 5.34 -12.42
N CYS A 50 -28.02 5.64 -11.22
CA CYS A 50 -28.39 4.92 -10.01
C CYS A 50 -29.58 5.57 -9.34
N THR A 51 -30.38 4.74 -8.70
CA THR A 51 -31.39 5.19 -7.74
C THR A 51 -30.72 5.82 -6.51
N MET A 52 -31.48 6.66 -5.81
CA MET A 52 -31.10 7.23 -4.51
C MET A 52 -31.40 6.28 -3.35
N GLU A 53 -31.63 4.99 -3.63
CA GLU A 53 -31.89 3.98 -2.62
C GLU A 53 -30.65 3.80 -1.73
N TYR A 54 -30.85 3.80 -0.42
CA TYR A 54 -29.78 3.58 0.55
C TYR A 54 -29.75 2.11 1.00
N ARG A 55 -28.85 1.33 0.38
CA ARG A 55 -28.56 -0.07 0.70
C ARG A 55 -27.03 -0.26 0.71
N PRO A 56 -26.36 0.14 1.81
CA PRO A 56 -24.93 0.36 1.80
C PRO A 56 -24.16 -0.94 1.55
N VAL A 57 -23.10 -0.85 0.76
CA VAL A 57 -22.21 -1.96 0.44
C VAL A 57 -20.76 -1.58 0.68
N CYS A 58 -19.95 -2.55 1.03
CA CYS A 58 -18.52 -2.38 1.16
C CYS A 58 -17.87 -2.84 -0.13
N ALA A 59 -17.07 -1.97 -0.75
CA ALA A 59 -16.41 -2.27 -2.00
C ALA A 59 -14.93 -1.91 -1.97
N ARG A 60 -14.12 -2.56 -2.81
CA ARG A 60 -12.67 -2.39 -2.88
C ARG A 60 -12.18 -2.13 -4.31
N ARG A 61 -11.16 -1.28 -4.44
CA ARG A 61 -10.40 -1.06 -5.67
C ARG A 61 -8.91 -1.02 -5.32
N GLY A 62 -8.14 -2.01 -5.75
CA GLY A 62 -6.74 -2.12 -5.35
C GLY A 62 -6.62 -2.33 -3.82
N GLY A 63 -5.85 -1.45 -3.16
CA GLY A 63 -5.71 -1.41 -1.70
C GLY A 63 -6.83 -0.64 -0.98
N ASP A 64 -7.64 0.14 -1.71
CA ASP A 64 -8.64 1.03 -1.11
C ASP A 64 -9.96 0.32 -0.87
N ARG A 65 -10.52 0.49 0.33
CA ARG A 65 -11.83 -0.02 0.72
C ARG A 65 -12.73 1.14 1.11
N GLN A 66 -13.97 1.15 0.62
CA GLN A 66 -14.92 2.22 0.88
C GLN A 66 -16.37 1.71 0.94
N THR A 67 -17.16 2.32 1.82
CA THR A 67 -18.62 2.14 1.87
C THR A 67 -19.30 3.01 0.81
N PHE A 68 -20.14 2.41 -0.03
CA PHE A 68 -20.99 3.10 -0.99
C PHE A 68 -22.45 3.07 -0.53
N SER A 69 -23.24 4.08 -0.90
CA SER A 69 -24.66 4.19 -0.54
C SER A 69 -25.51 3.06 -1.14
N ASN A 70 -25.14 2.55 -2.31
CA ASN A 70 -25.69 1.33 -2.90
C ASN A 70 -24.72 0.67 -3.88
N ALA A 71 -25.07 -0.56 -4.29
CA ALA A 71 -24.29 -1.37 -5.23
C ALA A 71 -24.05 -0.68 -6.58
N CYS A 72 -25.05 0.05 -7.08
CA CYS A 72 -24.94 0.75 -8.34
C CYS A 72 -23.89 1.89 -8.27
N MET A 73 -23.86 2.65 -7.18
CA MET A 73 -22.84 3.70 -6.97
C MET A 73 -21.44 3.10 -6.87
N ALA A 74 -21.28 1.95 -6.21
CA ALA A 74 -20.00 1.24 -6.16
C ALA A 74 -19.52 0.79 -7.55
N ASP A 75 -20.44 0.27 -8.36
CA ASP A 75 -20.14 -0.21 -9.71
C ASP A 75 -19.75 0.93 -10.65
N ARG A 76 -20.52 2.02 -10.67
CA ARG A 76 -20.19 3.23 -11.44
C ARG A 76 -18.85 3.85 -11.03
N ALA A 77 -18.50 3.79 -9.75
CA ALA A 77 -17.20 4.23 -9.25
C ALA A 77 -16.05 3.26 -9.58
N GLY A 78 -16.34 2.10 -10.18
CA GLY A 78 -15.33 1.09 -10.48
C GLY A 78 -14.78 0.44 -9.22
N TYR A 79 -15.60 0.18 -8.20
CA TYR A 79 -15.25 -0.63 -7.04
C TYR A 79 -15.88 -2.02 -7.16
N ARG A 80 -15.21 -3.04 -6.62
CA ARG A 80 -15.77 -4.40 -6.55
C ARG A 80 -16.37 -4.60 -5.17
N ILE A 81 -17.66 -4.93 -5.11
CA ILE A 81 -18.36 -5.20 -3.86
C ILE A 81 -17.75 -6.45 -3.20
N ILE A 82 -17.48 -6.37 -1.90
CA ILE A 82 -16.89 -7.43 -1.08
C ILE A 82 -17.77 -7.80 0.12
N ASP A 83 -18.73 -6.95 0.52
CA ASP A 83 -19.70 -7.22 1.59
C ASP A 83 -21.03 -6.48 1.30
N ASN A 84 -22.15 -7.06 1.73
CA ASN A 84 -23.51 -6.54 1.57
C ASN A 84 -23.92 -5.58 2.70
N GLY A 85 -22.94 -4.92 3.31
CA GLY A 85 -23.11 -3.91 4.35
C GLY A 85 -21.93 -2.94 4.34
N PRO A 86 -21.93 -1.92 5.21
CA PRO A 86 -20.84 -0.95 5.28
C PRO A 86 -19.52 -1.62 5.68
N CYS A 87 -18.40 -1.04 5.26
CA CYS A 87 -17.08 -1.58 5.57
C CYS A 87 -16.80 -1.59 7.07
N ARG A 88 -16.60 -2.79 7.64
CA ARG A 88 -16.23 -2.95 9.05
C ARG A 88 -14.72 -2.71 9.22
N GLY A 89 -14.36 -1.58 9.84
CA GLY A 89 -13.01 -1.31 10.35
C GLY A 89 -11.97 -0.85 9.33
N GLY A 90 -12.21 0.27 8.64
CA GLY A 90 -11.24 0.94 7.78
C GLY A 90 -11.82 1.26 6.41
N GLY A 91 -12.07 2.55 6.16
CA GLY A 91 -12.44 3.09 4.86
C GLY A 91 -13.95 3.19 4.63
N GLY A 92 -14.50 4.38 4.88
CA GLY A 92 -15.89 4.72 4.56
C GLY A 92 -16.65 5.33 5.72
N GLY A 93 -16.20 6.50 6.19
CA GLY A 93 -16.92 7.33 7.16
C GLY A 93 -16.00 8.27 7.95
N GLY A 94 -15.64 9.42 7.36
CA GLY A 94 -15.27 10.63 8.11
C GLY A 94 -14.05 10.58 9.02
N GLY A 95 -12.95 9.92 8.65
CA GLY A 95 -11.72 9.88 9.45
C GLY A 95 -10.73 11.02 9.22
N ASN A 96 -11.10 12.08 8.49
CA ASN A 96 -10.28 13.29 8.28
C ASN A 96 -11.15 14.55 8.16
N GLU A 97 -12.22 14.63 8.94
CA GLU A 97 -12.82 15.92 9.28
C GLU A 97 -12.58 16.05 10.79
N GLN A 98 -11.68 16.94 11.19
CA GLN A 98 -11.11 17.08 12.54
C GLN A 98 -11.94 16.37 13.63
N ALA A 99 -11.48 15.21 14.10
CA ALA A 99 -12.19 14.50 15.17
C ALA A 99 -12.24 15.41 16.41
N PHE A 100 -13.42 15.93 16.73
CA PHE A 100 -13.64 16.74 17.93
C PHE A 100 -13.71 15.83 19.16
N CYS A 101 -12.54 15.51 19.72
CA CYS A 101 -12.44 14.73 20.94
C CYS A 101 -12.56 15.64 22.18
N THR A 102 -13.30 15.17 23.18
CA THR A 102 -13.29 15.78 24.51
C THR A 102 -11.93 15.56 25.17
N ARG A 103 -11.57 16.41 26.14
CA ARG A 103 -10.36 16.24 26.97
C ARG A 103 -10.60 15.29 28.16
N GLU A 104 -11.60 14.42 28.06
CA GLU A 104 -11.86 13.38 29.06
C GLU A 104 -10.68 12.40 29.07
N TYR A 105 -10.17 12.11 30.26
CA TYR A 105 -9.12 11.13 30.45
C TYR A 105 -9.73 9.79 30.89
N ARG A 106 -9.84 8.86 29.94
CA ARG A 106 -10.33 7.49 30.13
C ARG A 106 -9.49 6.55 29.26
N PRO A 107 -8.28 6.20 29.72
CA PRO A 107 -7.22 5.71 28.85
C PRO A 107 -7.56 4.35 28.27
N VAL A 108 -7.11 4.11 27.04
CA VAL A 108 -7.35 2.83 26.34
C VAL A 108 -6.08 2.34 25.66
N CYS A 109 -5.93 1.03 25.56
CA CYS A 109 -4.86 0.38 24.81
C CYS A 109 -5.36 0.15 23.40
N ALA A 110 -4.61 0.65 22.42
CA ALA A 110 -4.99 0.53 21.02
C ALA A 110 -3.82 0.05 20.17
N ARG A 111 -4.14 -0.64 19.07
CA ARG A 111 -3.18 -1.27 18.17
C ARG A 111 -3.26 -0.70 16.76
N ARG A 112 -2.09 -0.44 16.17
CA ARG A 112 -1.92 -0.11 14.75
C ARG A 112 -0.61 -0.71 14.24
N ASP A 113 -0.67 -1.46 13.15
CA ASP A 113 0.51 -2.05 12.49
C ASP A 113 1.43 -2.82 13.45
N GLY A 114 0.84 -3.62 14.35
CA GLY A 114 1.57 -4.41 15.36
C GLY A 114 2.09 -3.62 16.57
N ARG A 115 1.97 -2.29 16.56
CA ARG A 115 2.36 -1.43 17.69
C ARG A 115 1.19 -1.20 18.64
N LEU A 116 1.46 -1.33 19.92
CA LEU A 116 0.55 -0.98 21.00
C LEU A 116 0.86 0.44 21.49
N ARG A 117 -0.18 1.22 21.74
CA ARG A 117 -0.06 2.56 22.32
C ARG A 117 -1.27 2.87 23.20
N THR A 118 -0.99 3.43 24.37
CA THR A 118 -2.02 4.00 25.25
C THR A 118 -2.44 5.36 24.74
N PHE A 119 -3.73 5.59 24.62
CA PHE A 119 -4.32 6.90 24.28
C PHE A 119 -5.07 7.48 25.47
N PRO A 120 -5.16 8.81 25.61
CA PRO A 120 -5.92 9.47 26.67
C PRO A 120 -7.39 9.06 26.69
N ASN A 121 -7.98 8.80 25.52
CA ASN A 121 -9.32 8.23 25.39
C ASN A 121 -9.52 7.52 24.04
N ALA A 122 -10.64 6.80 23.93
CA ALA A 122 -11.02 6.06 22.72
C ALA A 122 -11.30 6.93 21.49
N CYS A 123 -11.69 8.20 21.67
CA CYS A 123 -11.86 9.12 20.55
C CYS A 123 -10.50 9.42 19.91
N GLU A 124 -9.51 9.81 20.71
CA GLU A 124 -8.16 10.12 20.26
C GLU A 124 -7.47 8.90 19.62
N ALA A 125 -7.71 7.69 20.15
CA ALA A 125 -7.23 6.45 19.54
C ALA A 125 -7.77 6.26 18.11
N ARG A 126 -9.09 6.40 17.92
CA ARG A 126 -9.74 6.23 16.61
C ARG A 126 -9.37 7.35 15.64
N ALA A 127 -9.25 8.58 16.13
CA ALA A 127 -8.80 9.73 15.35
C ALA A 127 -7.38 9.56 14.81
N ALA A 128 -6.52 8.82 15.52
CA ALA A 128 -5.17 8.46 15.07
C ALA A 128 -5.12 7.14 14.26
N ASP A 129 -6.27 6.59 13.85
CA ASP A 129 -6.45 5.28 13.21
C ASP A 129 -5.93 4.08 14.01
N PHE A 130 -5.95 4.15 15.35
CA PHE A 130 -5.69 2.99 16.19
C PHE A 130 -6.98 2.27 16.55
N ARG A 131 -6.93 0.94 16.56
CA ARG A 131 -8.05 0.09 17.00
C ARG A 131 -7.91 -0.20 18.49
N VAL A 132 -8.88 0.22 19.30
CA VAL A 132 -8.93 -0.11 20.74
C VAL A 132 -9.03 -1.63 20.91
N ILE A 133 -8.20 -2.17 21.80
CA ILE A 133 -8.14 -3.59 22.16
C ILE A 133 -8.40 -3.84 23.65
N ASP A 134 -8.19 -2.84 24.50
CA ASP A 134 -8.43 -2.89 25.95
C ASP A 134 -8.93 -1.52 26.45
N ASP A 135 -9.73 -1.52 27.53
CA ASP A 135 -10.31 -0.34 28.18
C ASP A 135 -9.38 0.28 29.25
N GLY A 136 -8.16 -0.23 29.39
CA GLY A 136 -7.07 0.36 30.19
C GLY A 136 -5.80 0.61 29.38
N PRO A 137 -4.72 1.11 29.99
CA PRO A 137 -3.45 1.31 29.30
C PRO A 137 -2.82 0.00 28.82
N CYS A 138 -2.03 0.09 27.73
CA CYS A 138 -0.98 -0.88 27.45
C CYS A 138 0.16 -0.68 28.48
#